data_AF-A0A9X1UAC7-F1
#
_entry.id   AF-A0A9X1UAC7-F1
#
_cell.length_a   1.000
_cell.length_b   1.000
_cell.length_c   1.000
_cell.angle_alpha   90.00
_cell.angle_beta   90.00
_cell.angle_gamma   90.00
#
_symmetry.space_group_name_H-M   'P 1'
#
loop_
_entity.id
_entity.type
_entity.pdbx_description
1 polymer ?
#
loop_
_entity_poly.entity_id
_entity_poly.type
_entity_poly.pdbx_seq_one_letter_code
_entity_poly.pdbx_strand_id
1 'polypeptide(L)' 'MAKILFTKAARGDLADAVSWYDTHAPQVVPQFRDALRAALIRVADNPKQFPLAYKDARRALLRRFP' A
#
# COMPACT_ATOMS: atom_id res chain seq x y z
N MET A 1 8.11 -4.75 14.94
CA MET A 1 7.80 -3.94 13.76
C MET A 1 9.06 -3.43 13.09
N ALA A 2 9.24 -3.73 11.81
CA ALA A 2 10.27 -3.15 10.98
C ALA A 2 9.93 -1.71 10.58
N LYS A 3 10.94 -0.85 10.43
CA LYS A 3 10.77 0.50 9.89
C LYS A 3 10.42 0.41 8.41
N ILE A 4 9.33 1.07 8.00
CA ILE A 4 8.94 1.17 6.59
C ILE A 4 9.54 2.43 5.98
N LEU A 5 10.13 2.29 4.80
CA LEU A 5 10.60 3.38 3.97
C LEU A 5 10.04 3.21 2.57
N PHE A 6 9.54 4.31 2.00
CA PHE A 6 9.12 4.35 0.60
C PHE A 6 10.27 4.88 -0.26
N THR A 7 10.40 4.34 -1.47
CA THR A 7 11.24 4.95 -2.51
C THR A 7 10.61 6.26 -2.99
N LYS A 8 11.34 7.07 -3.76
CA LYS A 8 10.78 8.28 -4.36
C LYS A 8 9.63 7.94 -5.33
N ALA A 9 9.82 6.93 -6.17
CA ALA A 9 8.80 6.45 -7.10
C ALA A 9 7.53 6.00 -6.36
N ALA A 10 7.66 5.16 -5.33
CA ALA A 10 6.51 4.70 -4.56
C ALA A 10 5.74 5.82 -3.85
N ARG A 11 6.41 6.92 -3.44
CA ARG A 11 5.71 8.10 -2.93
C ARG A 11 4.91 8.82 -4.02
N GLY A 12 5.46 8.89 -5.23
CA GLY A 12 4.77 9.43 -6.42
C GLY A 12 3.52 8.62 -6.74
N ASP A 13 3.67 7.30 -6.88
CA ASP A 13 2.54 6.40 -7.17
C ASP A 13 1.40 6.55 -6.15
N LEU A 14 1.73 6.71 -4.85
CA LEU A 14 0.75 6.95 -3.81
C LEU A 14 0.06 8.30 -3.94
N ALA A 15 0.79 9.36 -4.27
CA ALA A 15 0.22 10.69 -4.47
C ALA A 15 -0.72 10.70 -5.69
N ASP A 16 -0.30 10.08 -6.78
CA ASP A 16 -1.09 9.97 -8.01
C ASP A 16 -2.37 9.15 -7.78
N ALA A 17 -2.28 8.02 -7.07
CA ALA A 17 -3.45 7.22 -6.72
C ALA A 17 -4.46 8.00 -5.88
N VAL A 18 -3.99 8.72 -4.85
CA VAL A 18 -4.86 9.56 -4.01
C VAL A 18 -5.51 10.67 -4.83
N SER A 19 -4.75 11.38 -5.67
CA SER A 19 -5.26 12.44 -6.54
C SER A 19 -6.33 11.93 -7.51
N TRP A 20 -6.10 10.76 -8.09
CA TRP A 20 -7.07 10.11 -8.98
C TRP A 20 -8.36 9.78 -8.24
N TYR A 21 -8.28 9.14 -7.07
CA TYR A 21 -9.46 8.81 -6.26
C TYR A 21 -10.19 10.06 -5.77
N ASP A 22 -9.48 11.09 -5.33
CA ASP A 22 -10.09 12.33 -4.86
C ASP A 22 -10.92 13.01 -5.95
N THR A 23 -10.46 12.92 -7.20
CA THR A 23 -11.16 13.45 -8.37
C THR A 23 -12.37 12.59 -8.81
N HIS A 24 -12.23 11.26 -8.81
CA HIS A 24 -13.22 10.37 -9.43
C HIS A 24 -14.19 9.71 -8.43
N ALA A 25 -13.75 9.49 -7.20
CA ALA A 25 -14.49 8.77 -6.16
C ALA A 25 -13.97 9.16 -4.76
N PRO A 26 -14.13 10.42 -4.32
CA PRO A 26 -13.54 10.94 -3.08
C PRO A 26 -13.96 10.12 -1.84
N GLN A 27 -15.16 9.53 -1.85
CA GLN A 27 -15.64 8.65 -0.79
C GLN A 27 -14.78 7.39 -0.56
N VAL A 28 -13.96 6.99 -1.55
CA VAL A 28 -13.07 5.82 -1.48
C VAL A 28 -11.72 6.17 -0.85
N VAL A 29 -11.30 7.45 -0.87
CA VAL A 29 -9.99 7.89 -0.36
C VAL A 29 -9.75 7.46 1.10
N PRO A 30 -10.72 7.59 2.05
CA PRO A 30 -10.53 7.08 3.40
C PRO A 30 -10.30 5.56 3.44
N GLN A 31 -11.08 4.81 2.67
CA GLN A 31 -11.05 3.35 2.64
C GLN A 31 -9.73 2.83 2.03
N PHE A 32 -9.23 3.50 0.98
CA PHE A 32 -7.91 3.25 0.41
C PHE A 32 -6.80 3.47 1.44
N ARG A 33 -6.83 4.59 2.18
CA ARG A 33 -5.82 4.91 3.21
C ARG A 33 -5.81 3.88 4.33
N ASP A 34 -6.98 3.41 4.75
CA ASP A 34 -7.11 2.39 5.80
C ASP A 34 -6.63 1.02 5.30
N ALA A 35 -6.99 0.62 4.08
CA ALA A 35 -6.50 -0.61 3.47
C ALA A 35 -4.98 -0.60 3.31
N LEU A 36 -4.41 0.52 2.87
CA LEU A 36 -2.96 0.72 2.77
C LEU A 36 -2.30 0.63 4.15
N ARG A 37 -2.79 1.36 5.16
CA ARG A 37 -2.25 1.32 6.53
C ARG A 37 -2.27 -0.10 7.09
N ALA A 38 -3.36 -0.84 6.91
CA ALA A 38 -3.48 -2.23 7.35
C ALA A 38 -2.50 -3.17 6.63
N ALA A 39 -2.22 -2.94 5.34
CA ALA A 39 -1.19 -3.68 4.63
C ALA A 39 0.22 -3.37 5.15
N LEU A 40 0.53 -2.09 5.38
CA LEU A 40 1.81 -1.66 5.93
C LEU A 40 2.08 -2.23 7.32
N ILE A 41 1.08 -2.27 8.21
CA ILE A 41 1.23 -2.90 9.53
C ILE A 41 1.65 -4.36 9.40
N ARG A 42 0.96 -5.14 8.55
CA ARG A 42 1.32 -6.56 8.29
C ARG A 42 2.74 -6.69 7.71
N VAL A 43 3.13 -5.80 6.80
CA VAL A 43 4.49 -5.73 6.25
C VAL A 43 5.52 -5.45 7.33
N ALA A 44 5.27 -4.50 8.22
CA ALA A 44 6.17 -4.19 9.34
C ALA A 44 6.27 -5.33 10.35
N ASP A 45 5.17 -6.02 10.65
CA ASP A 45 5.15 -7.07 11.66
C ASP A 45 5.83 -8.35 11.19
N ASN A 46 5.55 -8.79 9.95
CA ASN A 46 6.16 -9.98 9.40
C ASN A 46 6.37 -9.84 7.89
N PRO A 47 7.49 -9.23 7.44
CA PRO A 47 7.76 -9.00 6.02
C PRO A 47 7.88 -10.29 5.19
N LYS A 48 8.31 -11.40 5.83
CA LYS A 48 8.56 -12.69 5.14
C LYS A 48 7.30 -13.52 4.93
N GLN A 49 6.16 -13.14 5.52
CA GLN A 49 4.89 -13.84 5.33
C GLN A 49 4.35 -13.72 3.89
N PHE A 50 4.76 -12.70 3.15
CA PHE A 50 4.29 -12.43 1.79
C PHE A 50 5.08 -13.26 0.77
N PRO A 51 4.42 -13.80 -0.28
CA PRO A 51 5.09 -14.60 -1.30
C PRO A 51 6.08 -13.75 -2.10
N LEU A 52 7.15 -14.40 -2.57
CA LEU A 52 8.06 -13.82 -3.56
C LEU A 52 7.28 -13.62 -4.87
N ALA A 53 7.45 -12.44 -5.47
CA ALA A 53 6.81 -12.08 -6.73
C ALA A 53 7.83 -11.90 -7.85
N TYR A 54 9.01 -11.35 -7.56
CA TYR A 54 10.08 -11.18 -8.53
C TYR A 54 11.42 -11.03 -7.82
N LYS A 55 12.39 -11.91 -8.10
CA LYS A 55 13.68 -11.97 -7.39
C LYS A 55 13.44 -11.92 -5.87
N ASP A 56 14.01 -10.93 -5.17
CA ASP A 56 13.87 -10.73 -3.73
C ASP A 56 12.67 -9.86 -3.33
N ALA A 57 11.87 -9.40 -4.29
CA ALA A 57 10.67 -8.60 -4.03
C ALA A 57 9.48 -9.50 -3.62
N ARG A 58 8.77 -9.07 -2.58
CA ARG A 58 7.54 -9.73 -2.09
C ARG A 58 6.32 -8.86 -2.38
N ARG A 59 5.18 -9.50 -2.61
CA ARG A 59 3.92 -8.81 -2.92
C ARG A 59 2.94 -8.90 -1.75
N ALA A 60 2.61 -7.75 -1.18
CA ALA A 60 1.53 -7.61 -0.20
C ALA A 60 0.31 -6.98 -0.89
N LEU A 61 -0.76 -7.75 -1.04
CA LEU A 61 -2.01 -7.21 -1.59
C LEU A 61 -2.75 -6.40 -0.52
N LEU A 62 -3.31 -5.26 -0.95
CA LEU A 62 -4.31 -4.54 -0.17
C LEU A 62 -5.53 -5.44 -0.01
N ARG A 63 -6.22 -5.31 1.13
CA ARG A 63 -7.55 -5.92 1.26
C ARG A 63 -8.49 -5.26 0.26
N ARG A 64 -9.51 -5.98 -0.18
CA ARG A 64 -10.54 -5.45 -1.07
C ARG A 64 -11.21 -4.25 -0.37
N PHE A 65 -11.05 -3.09 -0.96
CA PHE A 65 -11.86 -1.88 -0.80
C PHE A 65 -12.46 -1.60 -2.19
N PRO A 66 -13.56 -0.84 -2.31
CA PRO A 66 -14.46 -0.90 -3.47
C PRO A 66 -13.75 -0.79 -4.82
#